data_AF-A0A920VGJ5-F1
#
_entry.id   AF-A0A920VGJ5-F1
#
_cell.length_a   1.000
_cell.length_b   1.000
_cell.length_c   1.000
_cell.angle_alpha   90.00
_cell.angle_beta   90.00
_cell.angle_gamma   90.00
#
_symmetry.space_group_name_H-M   'P 1'
#
loop_
_entity.id
_entity.type
_entity.pdbx_description
1 polymer ?
#
loop_
_entity_poly.entity_id
_entity_poly.type
_entity_poly.pdbx_seq_one_letter_code
_entity_poly.pdbx_strand_id
1 'polypeptide(L)'
;MPETSAGPVRPRSQSVGTVPAHDGFTSGCRSGNPDFRPFDCDNHYYESEDAFIRHVPEAMRPRVVQWVEIDGRRHHLVGGRLSHAVANPTWNPIAKPGALHSYFRGNPDGKNPLELLKDREPLPAAYVDREPG
;
A
#
# COMPACT_ATOMS: atom_id res chain seq x y z
N MET A 1 69.78 12.34 31.07
CA MET A 1 70.02 11.11 30.31
C MET A 1 68.70 10.69 29.67
N PRO A 2 68.66 10.46 28.35
CA PRO A 2 67.44 10.27 27.57
C PRO A 2 67.01 8.80 27.55
N GLU A 3 65.78 8.49 27.11
CA GLU A 3 65.57 7.34 26.22
C GLU A 3 64.20 7.39 25.51
N THR A 4 64.29 7.30 24.19
CA THR A 4 63.26 7.18 23.15
C THR A 4 62.58 5.81 23.19
N SER A 5 61.29 5.73 22.86
CA SER A 5 60.74 4.53 22.21
C SER A 5 59.74 4.88 21.11
N ALA A 6 60.12 4.60 19.87
CA ALA A 6 59.27 4.61 18.71
C ALA A 6 58.26 3.45 18.78
N GLY A 7 56.97 3.74 18.62
CA GLY A 7 55.93 2.73 18.42
C GLY A 7 55.85 2.29 16.94
N PRO A 8 55.61 1.00 16.65
CA PRO A 8 55.73 0.46 15.30
C PRO A 8 54.51 0.68 14.38
N VAL A 9 54.82 0.51 13.10
CA VAL A 9 54.07 0.76 11.86
C VAL A 9 52.90 -0.20 11.65
N ARG A 10 51.80 0.29 11.03
CA ARG A 10 50.64 -0.51 10.58
C ARG A 10 51.02 -1.50 9.47
N PRO A 11 50.45 -2.72 9.44
CA PRO A 11 50.32 -3.49 8.22
C PRO A 11 48.88 -3.44 7.67
N ARG A 12 48.76 -3.23 6.34
CA ARG A 12 47.60 -3.65 5.53
C ARG A 12 47.82 -5.10 5.11
N SER A 13 46.77 -5.92 5.10
CA SER A 13 46.62 -6.97 4.08
C SER A 13 45.16 -7.41 3.97
N GLN A 14 44.62 -7.29 2.76
CA GLN A 14 43.42 -8.01 2.34
C GLN A 14 43.78 -9.48 2.16
N SER A 15 42.92 -10.38 2.59
CA SER A 15 42.92 -11.77 2.13
C SER A 15 41.49 -12.27 1.97
N VAL A 16 41.16 -12.61 0.74
CA VAL A 16 39.96 -13.30 0.26
C VAL A 16 39.85 -14.67 0.92
N GLY A 17 38.65 -15.03 1.37
CA GLY A 17 38.30 -16.39 1.75
C GLY A 17 36.91 -16.72 1.20
N THR A 18 36.86 -17.33 0.03
CA THR A 18 35.66 -18.03 -0.46
C THR A 18 35.60 -19.38 0.26
N VAL A 19 34.51 -19.62 0.99
CA VAL A 19 34.21 -20.93 1.58
C VAL A 19 33.17 -21.60 0.69
N PRO A 20 33.36 -22.85 0.22
CA PRO A 20 32.36 -23.52 -0.58
C PRO A 20 31.19 -23.93 0.33
N ALA A 21 29.97 -23.55 -0.05
CA ALA A 21 28.78 -24.11 0.58
C ALA A 21 28.61 -25.54 0.07
N HIS A 22 28.92 -26.50 0.94
CA HIS A 22 28.61 -27.91 0.76
C HIS A 22 27.09 -28.15 0.75
N ASP A 23 26.73 -29.15 -0.05
CA ASP A 23 25.40 -29.69 -0.30
C ASP A 23 24.51 -29.80 0.94
N GLY A 24 23.27 -29.33 0.81
CA GLY A 24 22.27 -29.41 1.87
C GLY A 24 20.88 -28.99 1.38
N PHE A 25 20.22 -29.88 0.65
CA PHE A 25 18.79 -29.80 0.36
C PHE A 25 18.01 -29.73 1.68
N THR A 26 17.58 -28.53 2.06
CA THR A 26 16.58 -28.31 3.12
C THR A 26 15.34 -27.73 2.47
N SER A 27 14.37 -28.60 2.22
CA SER A 27 13.00 -28.24 1.89
C SER A 27 12.40 -27.48 3.07
N GLY A 28 12.40 -26.17 2.95
CA GLY A 28 11.72 -25.25 3.85
C GLY A 28 11.50 -23.98 3.06
N CYS A 29 10.26 -23.69 2.68
CA CYS A 29 9.88 -22.44 2.07
C CYS A 29 10.18 -21.33 3.09
N ARG A 30 11.41 -20.81 3.07
CA ARG A 30 11.75 -19.58 3.78
C ARG A 30 10.97 -18.50 3.05
N SER A 31 10.00 -17.90 3.75
CA SER A 31 9.41 -16.61 3.41
C SER A 31 10.46 -15.50 3.54
N GLY A 32 11.55 -15.64 2.79
CA GLY A 32 12.59 -14.64 2.65
C GLY A 32 12.12 -13.58 1.66
N ASN A 33 12.73 -12.40 1.74
CA ASN A 33 12.56 -11.38 0.73
C ASN A 33 12.89 -12.01 -0.63
N PRO A 34 12.01 -11.94 -1.64
CA PRO A 34 12.30 -12.49 -2.95
C PRO A 34 13.57 -11.84 -3.52
N ASP A 35 14.38 -12.60 -4.27
CA ASP A 35 15.58 -12.09 -4.98
C ASP A 35 15.21 -11.07 -6.10
N PHE A 36 13.92 -10.77 -6.25
CA PHE A 36 13.37 -9.79 -7.17
C PHE A 36 12.43 -8.85 -6.43
N ARG A 37 12.29 -7.61 -6.92
CA ARG A 37 11.26 -6.70 -6.42
C ARG A 37 9.90 -7.13 -7.01
N PRO A 38 8.88 -7.38 -6.19
CA PRO A 38 7.55 -7.67 -6.72
C PRO A 38 7.00 -6.47 -7.48
N PHE A 39 6.29 -6.75 -8.57
CA PHE A 39 5.49 -5.76 -9.29
C PHE A 39 4.02 -6.09 -9.06
N ASP A 40 3.28 -5.12 -8.56
CA ASP A 40 1.85 -5.26 -8.32
C ASP A 40 1.06 -4.66 -9.48
N CYS A 41 0.38 -5.54 -10.22
CA CYS A 41 -0.40 -5.17 -11.40
C CYS A 41 -1.77 -4.58 -11.07
N ASP A 42 -2.16 -4.53 -9.79
CA ASP A 42 -3.53 -4.18 -9.40
C ASP A 42 -3.58 -3.21 -8.22
N ASN A 43 -3.28 -1.94 -8.50
CA ASN A 43 -3.37 -0.85 -7.53
C ASN A 43 -4.51 0.10 -7.92
N HIS A 44 -5.29 0.51 -6.92
CA HIS A 44 -6.40 1.43 -7.08
C HIS A 44 -6.21 2.65 -6.18
N TYR A 45 -6.61 3.83 -6.67
CA TYR A 45 -6.60 5.07 -5.90
C TYR A 45 -8.01 5.36 -5.37
N TYR A 46 -8.10 6.16 -4.30
CA TYR A 46 -9.36 6.78 -3.90
C TYR A 46 -9.47 8.13 -4.61
N GLU A 47 -10.43 8.27 -5.51
CA GLU A 47 -10.59 9.50 -6.27
C GLU A 47 -11.25 10.62 -5.45
N SER A 48 -10.82 11.86 -5.70
CA SER A 48 -11.52 13.06 -5.26
C SER A 48 -12.91 13.18 -5.90
N GLU A 49 -13.80 13.90 -5.22
CA GLU A 49 -15.21 14.00 -5.63
C GLU A 49 -15.42 14.66 -7.01
N ASP A 50 -14.47 15.51 -7.42
CA ASP A 50 -14.49 16.20 -8.69
C ASP A 50 -13.71 15.47 -9.79
N ALA A 51 -13.14 14.27 -9.53
CA ALA A 51 -12.30 13.54 -10.49
C ALA A 51 -12.97 13.34 -11.85
N PHE A 52 -14.29 13.13 -11.87
CA PHE A 52 -15.06 12.92 -13.10
C PHE A 52 -15.60 14.21 -13.74
N ILE A 53 -15.41 15.38 -13.12
CA ILE A 53 -15.95 16.66 -13.64
C ILE A 53 -14.89 17.73 -13.85
N ARG A 54 -13.73 17.64 -13.18
CA ARG A 54 -12.67 18.65 -13.17
C ARG A 54 -12.22 19.06 -14.57
N HIS A 55 -12.11 18.08 -15.48
CA HIS A 55 -11.65 18.28 -16.85
C HIS A 55 -12.69 17.88 -17.92
N VAL A 56 -13.92 17.59 -17.51
CA VAL A 56 -15.00 17.21 -18.44
C VAL A 56 -15.76 18.47 -18.87
N PRO A 57 -15.96 18.70 -20.19
CA PRO A 57 -16.76 19.81 -20.69
C PRO A 57 -18.15 19.82 -20.06
N GLU A 58 -18.66 21.01 -19.73
CA GLU A 58 -19.92 21.16 -18.98
C GLU A 58 -21.09 20.40 -19.62
N ALA A 59 -21.23 20.49 -20.94
CA ALA A 59 -22.27 19.78 -21.69
C ALA A 59 -22.22 18.24 -21.58
N MET A 60 -21.07 17.67 -21.19
CA MET A 60 -20.88 16.23 -21.02
C MET A 60 -21.03 15.77 -19.56
N ARG A 61 -20.97 16.69 -18.58
CA ARG A 61 -21.06 16.35 -17.15
C ARG A 61 -22.32 15.57 -16.75
N PRO A 62 -23.51 15.79 -17.35
CA PRO A 62 -24.68 14.96 -17.05
C PRO A 62 -24.55 13.47 -17.41
N ARG A 63 -23.51 13.09 -18.18
CA ARG A 63 -23.28 11.71 -18.65
C ARG A 63 -22.30 10.92 -17.78
N VAL A 64 -21.55 11.59 -16.92
CA VAL A 64 -20.51 10.96 -16.06
C VAL A 64 -21.04 10.75 -14.63
N VAL A 65 -20.13 10.49 -13.68
CA VAL A 65 -20.46 10.37 -12.26
C VAL A 65 -20.98 11.71 -11.73
N GLN A 66 -22.14 11.64 -11.10
CA GLN A 66 -22.77 12.71 -10.36
C GLN A 66 -22.99 12.27 -8.92
N TRP A 67 -23.15 13.23 -8.02
CA TRP A 67 -23.41 13.00 -6.61
C TRP A 67 -24.87 13.29 -6.30
N VAL A 68 -25.50 12.38 -5.56
CA VAL A 68 -26.86 12.57 -5.01
C VAL A 68 -26.87 12.21 -3.54
N GLU A 69 -27.73 12.87 -2.77
CA GLU A 69 -27.96 12.54 -1.36
C GLU A 69 -29.36 11.94 -1.20
N ILE A 70 -29.43 10.78 -0.55
CA ILE A 70 -30.66 10.05 -0.26
C ILE A 70 -30.59 9.63 1.20
N ASP A 71 -31.56 10.04 2.01
CA ASP A 71 -31.65 9.74 3.45
C ASP A 71 -30.35 10.08 4.22
N GLY A 72 -29.73 11.22 3.91
CA GLY A 72 -28.48 11.67 4.53
C GLY A 72 -27.23 10.86 4.13
N ARG A 73 -27.33 10.01 3.11
CA ARG A 73 -26.20 9.27 2.54
C ARG A 73 -25.91 9.71 1.12
N ARG A 74 -24.63 9.84 0.81
CA ARG A 74 -24.17 10.17 -0.54
C ARG A 74 -24.07 8.93 -1.41
N HIS A 75 -24.49 9.06 -2.65
CA HIS A 75 -24.47 8.04 -3.67
C HIS A 75 -23.94 8.59 -4.99
N HIS A 76 -23.40 7.68 -5.81
CA HIS A 76 -23.11 7.98 -7.21
C HIS A 76 -24.37 7.79 -8.06
N LEU A 77 -24.63 8.76 -8.94
CA LEU A 77 -25.54 8.65 -10.07
C LEU A 77 -24.69 8.59 -11.34
N VAL A 78 -24.84 7.53 -12.14
CA VAL A 78 -24.04 7.32 -13.36
C VAL A 78 -24.99 7.21 -14.55
N GLY A 79 -24.86 8.13 -15.52
CA GLY A 79 -25.74 8.17 -16.69
C GLY A 79 -27.22 8.29 -16.34
N GLY A 80 -27.54 9.02 -15.27
CA GLY A 80 -28.92 9.20 -14.81
C GLY A 80 -29.50 8.03 -13.99
N ARG A 81 -28.68 7.04 -13.62
CA ARG A 81 -29.12 5.87 -12.83
C ARG A 81 -28.35 5.79 -11.53
N LEU A 82 -29.05 5.47 -10.43
CA LEU A 82 -28.43 5.30 -9.13
C LEU A 82 -27.48 4.09 -9.17
N SER A 83 -26.23 4.28 -8.76
CA SER A 83 -25.23 3.22 -8.70
C SER A 83 -25.13 2.66 -7.30
N HIS A 84 -25.14 1.33 -7.20
CA HIS A 84 -24.91 0.58 -5.97
C HIS A 84 -23.56 -0.15 -5.98
N ALA A 85 -22.70 0.12 -6.96
CA ALA A 85 -21.42 -0.56 -7.11
C ALA A 85 -20.45 -0.28 -5.95
N VAL A 86 -20.56 0.89 -5.32
CA VAL A 86 -19.71 1.31 -4.21
C VAL A 86 -20.59 1.66 -3.02
N ALA A 87 -20.42 0.92 -1.91
CA ALA A 87 -21.22 1.12 -0.70
C ALA A 87 -20.87 2.40 0.06
N ASN A 88 -19.59 2.79 0.08
CA ASN A 88 -19.11 4.06 0.62
C ASN A 88 -18.38 4.86 -0.47
N PRO A 89 -19.10 5.65 -1.28
CA PRO A 89 -18.48 6.37 -2.40
C PRO A 89 -17.56 7.52 -1.97
N THR A 90 -17.66 7.98 -0.72
CA THR A 90 -16.79 9.04 -0.18
C THR A 90 -15.44 8.52 0.32
N TRP A 91 -15.27 7.20 0.37
CA TRP A 91 -14.12 6.51 0.92
C TRP A 91 -13.83 6.82 2.40
N ASN A 92 -14.57 7.69 3.07
CA ASN A 92 -14.33 8.03 4.46
C ASN A 92 -15.39 7.38 5.38
N PRO A 93 -15.02 6.52 6.33
CA PRO A 93 -13.67 6.00 6.61
C PRO A 93 -13.25 4.83 5.68
N ILE A 94 -11.94 4.58 5.60
CA ILE A 94 -11.31 3.44 4.89
C ILE A 94 -10.90 2.33 5.87
N ALA A 95 -10.73 1.10 5.38
CA ALA A 95 -10.04 0.06 6.14
C ALA A 95 -8.54 0.38 6.26
N LYS A 96 -7.93 0.05 7.39
CA LYS A 96 -6.49 0.29 7.58
C LYS A 96 -5.65 -0.53 6.59
N PRO A 97 -4.52 0.01 6.11
CA PRO A 97 -3.54 -0.76 5.36
C PRO A 97 -3.13 -2.03 6.11
N GLY A 98 -3.21 -3.16 5.42
CA GLY A 98 -2.87 -4.46 6.02
C GLY A 98 -3.93 -5.05 6.96
N ALA A 99 -5.16 -4.52 7.01
CA ALA A 99 -6.24 -5.08 7.84
C ALA A 99 -6.48 -6.59 7.63
N LEU A 100 -6.24 -7.09 6.42
CA LEU A 100 -6.36 -8.51 6.06
C LEU A 100 -5.04 -9.30 6.16
N HIS A 101 -3.96 -8.71 6.68
CA HIS A 101 -2.64 -9.36 6.74
C HIS A 101 -2.67 -10.69 7.50
N SER A 102 -3.27 -10.73 8.69
CA SER A 102 -3.39 -11.95 9.50
C SER A 102 -4.27 -13.02 8.84
N TYR A 103 -5.32 -12.59 8.13
CA TYR A 103 -6.20 -13.49 7.38
C TYR A 103 -5.42 -14.22 6.28
N PHE A 104 -4.68 -13.48 5.44
CA PHE A 104 -3.89 -14.07 4.36
C PHE A 104 -2.64 -14.84 4.84
N ARG A 105 -2.20 -14.63 6.08
CA ARG A 105 -1.15 -15.41 6.76
C ARG A 105 -1.62 -16.77 7.31
N GLY A 106 -2.85 -17.18 7.01
CA GLY A 106 -3.42 -18.46 7.45
C GLY A 106 -4.50 -18.32 8.53
N ASN A 107 -4.97 -17.10 8.80
CA ASN A 107 -6.10 -16.80 9.68
C ASN A 107 -6.04 -17.53 11.05
N PRO A 108 -4.99 -17.31 11.86
CA PRO A 108 -4.78 -18.05 13.11
C PRO A 108 -5.92 -17.87 14.12
N ASP A 109 -6.62 -16.75 14.05
CA ASP A 109 -7.74 -16.42 14.94
C ASP A 109 -9.10 -16.89 14.39
N GLY A 110 -9.16 -17.48 13.18
CA GLY A 110 -10.41 -17.92 12.56
C GLY A 110 -11.42 -16.80 12.26
N LYS A 111 -10.96 -15.55 12.15
CA LYS A 111 -11.83 -14.37 12.00
C LYS A 111 -12.43 -14.27 10.61
N ASN A 112 -13.61 -13.69 10.52
CA ASN A 112 -14.23 -13.35 9.24
C ASN A 112 -13.51 -12.12 8.63
N PRO A 113 -13.16 -12.12 7.33
CA PRO A 113 -12.46 -10.99 6.70
C PRO A 113 -13.26 -9.67 6.78
N LEU A 114 -14.59 -9.73 6.78
CA LEU A 114 -15.44 -8.54 6.94
C LEU A 114 -15.32 -7.94 8.34
N GLU A 115 -14.99 -8.72 9.36
CA GLU A 115 -14.74 -8.20 10.71
C GLU A 115 -13.40 -7.46 10.77
N LEU A 116 -12.38 -7.99 10.09
CA LEU A 116 -11.07 -7.35 10.02
C LEU A 116 -11.13 -6.02 9.27
N LEU A 117 -11.92 -5.93 8.19
CA LEU A 117 -12.15 -4.68 7.45
C LEU A 117 -12.96 -3.61 8.21
N LYS A 118 -13.47 -3.92 9.41
CA LYS A 118 -14.07 -2.92 10.29
C LYS A 118 -13.03 -2.10 11.04
N ASP A 119 -11.77 -2.54 11.10
CA ASP A 119 -10.68 -1.72 11.60
C ASP A 119 -10.38 -0.61 10.59
N ARG A 120 -10.86 0.59 10.92
CA ARG A 120 -10.98 1.71 9.99
C ARG A 120 -10.22 2.92 10.48
N GLU A 121 -9.82 3.75 9.53
CA GLU A 121 -9.21 5.06 9.76
C GLU A 121 -9.87 6.12 8.87
N PRO A 122 -9.86 7.40 9.27
CA PRO A 122 -10.27 8.49 8.39
C PRO A 122 -9.45 8.47 7.10
N LEU A 123 -10.08 8.82 5.97
CA LEU A 123 -9.37 8.99 4.71
C LEU A 123 -8.30 10.09 4.86
N PRO A 124 -7.00 9.80 4.68
CA PRO A 124 -5.97 10.82 4.74
C PRO A 124 -6.15 11.86 3.62
N ALA A 125 -6.07 13.15 3.96
CA ALA A 125 -6.22 14.25 3.00
C ALA A 125 -5.30 14.10 1.78
N ALA A 126 -4.04 13.72 2.01
CA ALA A 126 -3.03 13.51 0.95
C ALA A 126 -3.40 12.44 -0.10
N TYR A 127 -4.43 11.61 0.12
CA TYR A 127 -4.89 10.64 -0.87
C TYR A 127 -5.78 11.27 -1.94
N VAL A 128 -6.47 12.36 -1.61
CA VAL A 128 -7.42 13.04 -2.51
C VAL A 128 -6.96 14.44 -2.90
N ASP A 129 -6.22 15.10 -2.01
CA ASP A 129 -5.65 16.43 -2.18
C ASP A 129 -4.26 16.31 -2.80
N ARG A 130 -4.20 16.46 -4.12
CA ARG A 130 -2.92 16.61 -4.83
C ARG A 130 -2.65 18.10 -4.98
N GLU A 131 -1.60 18.60 -4.31
CA GLU A 131 -1.05 19.91 -4.62
C GLU A 131 -0.71 19.97 -6.13
N PRO A 132 -1.23 20.93 -6.88
CA PRO A 132 -0.88 21.08 -8.28
C PRO A 132 0.60 21.46 -8.36
N GLY A 133 1.40 20.58 -8.95
CA GLY A 133 2.81 20.85 -9.30
C GLY A 133 2.93 21.81 -10.47
#